data_AF-A0A314Y980-F1
#
_entry.id   AF-A0A314Y980-F1
#
_cell.length_a   1.000
_cell.length_b   1.000
_cell.length_c   1.000
_cell.angle_alpha   90.00
_cell.angle_beta   90.00
_cell.angle_gamma   90.00
#
_symmetry.space_group_name_H-M   'P 1'
#
loop_
_entity.id
_entity.type
_entity.pdbx_description
1 polymer ?
#
loop_
_entity_poly.entity_id
_entity_poly.type
_entity_poly.pdbx_seq_one_letter_code
_entity_poly.pdbx_strand_id
1 'polypeptide(L)'
;MLRRHMNETEVIDMVAHSSEIENIVVRDEEQNELETLVRSSCPLEVKGAPSKKRGKISILIQLCRSRGSIDTFSLVSDAAYICASLARIMLSHFIKFID
;
A
#
# COMPACT_ATOMS: atom_id res chain seq x y z
N MET A 1 9.83 4.55 -9.48
CA MET A 1 10.69 3.71 -10.35
C MET A 1 11.71 3.02 -9.46
N LEU A 2 12.06 1.76 -9.76
CA LEU A 2 13.07 1.02 -9.00
C LEU A 2 14.48 1.61 -9.21
N ARG A 3 15.33 1.52 -8.20
CA ARG A 3 16.72 2.02 -8.18
C ARG A 3 17.62 1.01 -7.46
N ARG A 4 18.92 1.03 -7.75
CA ARG A 4 19.92 0.03 -7.27
C ARG A 4 19.99 -0.16 -5.75
N HIS A 5 19.58 0.84 -4.97
CA HIS A 5 19.68 0.81 -3.51
C HIS A 5 18.40 1.34 -2.85
N MET A 6 17.28 0.65 -3.06
CA MET A 6 16.04 0.97 -2.35
C MET A 6 15.87 0.05 -1.15
N ASN A 7 15.55 0.64 0.00
CA ASN A 7 15.07 -0.14 1.15
C ASN A 7 13.59 -0.53 0.96
N GLU A 8 13.09 -1.42 1.83
CA GLU A 8 11.72 -1.97 1.71
C GLU A 8 10.65 -0.87 1.78
N THR A 9 10.82 0.14 2.65
CA THR A 9 9.92 1.29 2.73
C THR A 9 9.90 2.10 1.44
N GLU A 10 11.06 2.32 0.80
CA GLU A 10 11.13 3.00 -0.49
C GLU A 10 10.47 2.20 -1.60
N VAL A 11 10.54 0.87 -1.57
CA VAL A 11 9.82 0.01 -2.53
C VAL A 11 8.31 0.12 -2.34
N ILE A 12 7.81 0.05 -1.09
CA ILE A 12 6.38 0.21 -0.80
C ILE A 12 5.88 1.58 -1.24
N ASP A 13 6.60 2.64 -0.88
CA ASP A 13 6.25 4.00 -1.27
C ASP A 13 6.23 4.14 -2.80
N MET A 14 7.21 3.56 -3.50
CA MET A 14 7.24 3.55 -4.96
C MET A 14 6.02 2.85 -5.58
N VAL A 15 5.58 1.71 -5.03
CA VAL A 15 4.34 1.03 -5.45
C VAL A 15 3.11 1.89 -5.17
N ALA A 16 3.07 2.57 -4.02
CA ALA A 16 1.96 3.45 -3.63
C ALA A 16 1.73 4.64 -4.58
N HIS A 17 2.69 4.93 -5.46
CA HIS A 17 2.60 5.93 -6.53
C HIS A 17 2.12 5.38 -7.87
N SER A 18 1.85 4.07 -7.99
CA SER A 18 1.43 3.48 -9.26
C SER A 18 0.07 4.01 -9.72
N SER A 19 -0.04 4.34 -11.01
CA SER A 19 -1.31 4.70 -11.64
C SER A 19 -2.29 3.53 -11.68
N GLU A 20 -1.80 2.30 -11.58
CA GLU A 20 -2.65 1.10 -11.55
C GLU A 20 -3.58 1.07 -10.34
N ILE A 21 -3.25 1.77 -9.26
CA ILE A 21 -4.06 1.87 -8.03
C ILE A 21 -4.57 3.29 -7.78
N GLU A 22 -4.67 4.10 -8.85
CA GLU A 22 -5.08 5.50 -8.73
C GLU A 22 -6.56 5.70 -8.35
N ASN A 23 -7.40 4.69 -8.57
CA ASN A 23 -8.83 4.78 -8.27
C ASN A 23 -9.14 4.55 -6.78
N ILE A 24 -8.14 4.24 -5.96
CA ILE A 24 -8.31 4.16 -4.50
C ILE A 24 -8.59 5.55 -3.94
N VAL A 25 -9.73 5.67 -3.26
CA VAL A 25 -10.17 6.89 -2.59
C VAL A 25 -10.05 6.74 -1.08
N VAL A 26 -9.89 7.86 -0.39
CA VAL A 26 -9.92 7.92 1.08
C VAL A 26 -11.35 8.20 1.51
N ARG A 27 -11.82 7.48 2.54
CA ARG A 27 -13.17 7.67 3.08
C ARG A 27 -13.10 7.90 4.58
N ASP A 28 -14.04 8.69 5.11
CA ASP A 28 -14.01 9.14 6.51
C ASP A 28 -14.28 8.00 7.50
N GLU A 29 -15.12 7.05 7.12
CA GLU A 29 -15.48 5.87 7.93
C GLU A 29 -14.29 4.92 8.19
N GLU A 30 -13.24 4.99 7.37
CA GLU A 30 -12.08 4.11 7.44
C GLU A 30 -10.96 4.65 8.37
N GLN A 31 -11.03 5.94 8.75
CA GLN A 31 -9.88 6.66 9.31
C GLN A 31 -9.38 6.08 10.63
N ASN A 32 -10.30 5.76 11.54
CA ASN A 32 -9.96 5.19 12.85
C ASN A 32 -9.32 3.81 12.72
N GLU A 33 -9.77 3.02 11.76
CA GLU A 33 -9.21 1.70 11.50
C GLU A 33 -7.81 1.81 10.89
N LEU A 34 -7.60 2.71 9.92
CA LEU A 34 -6.27 2.98 9.33
C LEU A 34 -5.25 3.43 10.38
N GLU A 35 -5.65 4.29 11.31
CA GLU A 35 -4.84 4.70 12.45
C GLU A 35 -4.44 3.52 13.34
N THR A 36 -5.34 2.56 13.53
CA THR A 36 -5.05 1.35 14.32
C THR A 36 -4.11 0.42 13.57
N LEU A 37 -4.39 0.17 12.29
CA LEU A 37 -3.65 -0.73 11.41
C LEU A 37 -2.20 -0.27 11.21
N VAL A 38 -1.94 1.03 11.09
CA VAL A 38 -0.56 1.53 10.96
C VAL A 38 0.28 1.23 12.21
N ARG A 39 -0.32 1.21 13.40
CA ARG A 39 0.39 0.93 14.66
C ARG A 39 0.53 -0.56 14.95
N SER A 40 -0.48 -1.36 14.57
CA SER A 40 -0.54 -2.78 14.94
C SER A 40 0.02 -3.73 13.88
N SER A 41 -0.01 -3.32 12.61
CA SER A 41 0.14 -4.23 11.47
C SER A 41 1.19 -3.81 10.45
N CYS A 42 1.84 -2.67 10.63
CA CYS A 42 2.88 -2.14 9.74
C CYS A 42 4.25 -2.16 10.43
N PRO A 43 5.10 -3.18 10.18
CA PRO A 43 6.46 -3.22 10.72
C PRO A 43 7.40 -2.19 10.08
N LEU A 44 7.07 -1.69 8.89
CA LEU A 44 7.86 -0.70 8.16
C LEU A 44 7.21 0.67 8.26
N GLU A 45 8.05 1.71 8.28
CA GLU A 45 7.59 3.10 8.26
C GLU A 45 6.64 3.34 7.08
N VAL A 46 5.48 3.93 7.37
CA VAL A 46 4.52 4.37 6.35
C VAL A 46 4.84 5.81 5.97
N LYS A 47 5.26 6.02 4.72
CA LYS A 47 5.49 7.37 4.20
C LYS A 47 4.16 8.08 3.92
N GLY A 48 3.88 9.11 4.71
CA GLY A 48 2.66 9.90 4.64
C GLY A 48 1.63 9.53 5.71
N ALA A 49 0.68 10.43 5.96
CA ALA A 49 -0.34 10.21 6.99
C ALA A 49 -1.31 9.08 6.58
N PRO A 50 -1.76 8.22 7.51
CA PRO A 50 -2.77 7.17 7.26
C PRO A 50 -4.03 7.72 6.58
N SER A 51 -4.40 8.95 6.91
CA SER A 51 -5.55 9.67 6.35
C SER A 51 -5.38 10.19 4.93
N LYS A 52 -4.23 9.97 4.31
CA LYS A 52 -3.98 10.32 2.91
C LYS A 52 -3.89 9.06 2.08
N LYS A 53 -4.29 9.17 0.81
CA LYS A 53 -4.33 8.05 -0.14
C LYS A 53 -3.04 7.21 -0.15
N ARG A 54 -1.87 7.86 -0.13
CA ARG A 54 -0.58 7.17 -0.10
C ARG A 54 -0.33 6.40 1.20
N GLY A 55 -0.68 6.98 2.34
CA GLY A 55 -0.58 6.32 3.64
C GLY A 55 -1.51 5.10 3.70
N LYS A 56 -2.78 5.28 3.31
CA LYS A 56 -3.75 4.18 3.16
C LYS A 56 -3.20 3.05 2.29
N ILE A 57 -2.75 3.33 1.08
CA ILE A 57 -2.20 2.32 0.17
C ILE A 57 -1.01 1.60 0.81
N SER A 58 -0.07 2.33 1.41
CA SER A 58 1.12 1.74 2.04
C SER A 58 0.78 0.81 3.20
N ILE A 59 -0.21 1.18 4.02
CA ILE A 59 -0.74 0.33 5.09
C ILE A 59 -1.33 -0.97 4.51
N LEU A 60 -2.16 -0.85 3.47
CA LEU A 60 -2.81 -1.99 2.84
C LEU A 60 -1.81 -2.95 2.14
N ILE A 61 -0.72 -2.42 1.55
CA ILE A 61 0.37 -3.24 1.00
C ILE A 61 1.01 -4.11 2.11
N GLN A 62 1.27 -3.52 3.28
CA GLN A 62 1.83 -4.27 4.42
C GLN A 62 0.85 -5.31 4.96
N LEU A 63 -0.45 -5.03 4.92
CA LEU A 63 -1.52 -5.96 5.31
C LEU A 63 -1.67 -7.17 4.38
N CYS A 64 -1.33 -7.05 3.10
CA CYS A 64 -1.29 -8.20 2.18
C CYS A 64 -0.42 -9.35 2.72
N ARG A 65 0.57 -9.04 3.58
CA ARG A 65 1.45 -10.03 4.19
C ARG A 65 1.09 -10.37 5.64
N SER A 66 0.60 -9.41 6.42
CA SER A 66 0.45 -9.58 7.88
C SER A 66 -0.81 -10.33 8.32
N ARG A 67 -1.75 -10.65 7.41
CA ARG A 67 -3.05 -11.30 7.74
C ARG A 67 -3.81 -10.56 8.86
N GLY A 68 -3.59 -9.26 9.02
CA GLY A 68 -4.34 -8.44 9.96
C GLY A 68 -5.84 -8.49 9.62
N SER A 69 -6.69 -8.50 10.64
CA SER A 69 -8.14 -8.40 10.43
C SER A 69 -8.50 -6.99 10.01
N ILE A 70 -9.27 -6.88 8.93
CA ILE A 70 -9.85 -5.62 8.46
C ILE A 70 -11.36 -5.76 8.63
N ASP A 71 -11.96 -4.81 9.35
CA ASP A 71 -13.38 -4.80 9.68
C ASP A 71 -14.18 -3.96 8.67
N THR A 72 -13.63 -2.85 8.18
CA THR A 72 -14.35 -1.98 7.23
C THR A 72 -14.36 -2.60 5.83
N PHE A 73 -15.56 -2.84 5.30
CA PHE A 73 -15.76 -3.49 4.00
C PHE A 73 -15.03 -2.81 2.83
N SER A 74 -14.99 -1.47 2.81
CA SER A 74 -14.28 -0.72 1.78
C SER A 74 -12.77 -0.93 1.85
N LEU A 75 -12.18 -1.03 3.04
CA LEU A 75 -10.77 -1.38 3.23
C LEU A 75 -10.49 -2.83 2.81
N VAL A 76 -11.39 -3.77 3.09
CA VAL A 76 -11.26 -5.17 2.63
C VAL A 76 -11.20 -5.22 1.09
N SER A 77 -12.10 -4.50 0.42
CA SER A 77 -12.17 -4.43 -1.04
C SER A 77 -10.92 -3.78 -1.64
N ASP A 78 -10.49 -2.66 -1.06
CA ASP A 78 -9.30 -1.94 -1.49
C ASP A 78 -8.02 -2.79 -1.27
N ALA A 79 -7.92 -3.50 -0.14
CA ALA A 79 -6.82 -4.41 0.14
C ALA A 79 -6.75 -5.54 -0.89
N ALA A 80 -7.88 -6.20 -1.17
CA ALA A 80 -7.93 -7.28 -2.16
C ALA A 80 -7.47 -6.79 -3.56
N TYR A 81 -7.93 -5.62 -3.98
CA TYR A 81 -7.52 -5.01 -5.24
C TYR A 81 -6.02 -4.68 -5.30
N ILE A 82 -5.49 -4.09 -4.22
CA ILE A 82 -4.06 -3.78 -4.11
C ILE A 82 -3.24 -5.07 -4.16
N CYS A 83 -3.56 -6.08 -3.34
CA CYS A 83 -2.81 -7.34 -3.29
C CYS A 83 -2.81 -8.05 -4.65
N ALA A 84 -3.94 -8.05 -5.38
CA ALA A 84 -4.03 -8.63 -6.72
C ALA A 84 -3.20 -7.86 -7.77
N SER A 85 -2.98 -6.57 -7.57
CA SER A 85 -2.25 -5.70 -8.51
C SER A 85 -0.74 -5.65 -8.24
N LEU A 86 -0.29 -5.97 -7.03
CA LEU A 86 1.13 -5.88 -6.62
C LEU A 86 2.10 -6.56 -7.59
N ALA A 87 1.80 -7.78 -8.03
CA ALA A 87 2.68 -8.53 -8.94
C ALA A 87 2.86 -7.82 -10.29
N ARG A 88 1.79 -7.24 -10.85
CA ARG A 88 1.82 -6.52 -12.13
C ARG A 88 2.61 -5.21 -12.00
N ILE A 89 2.38 -4.46 -10.93
CA ILE A 89 3.11 -3.21 -10.64
C ILE A 89 4.61 -3.48 -10.48
N MET A 90 4.97 -4.46 -9.65
CA MET A 90 6.36 -4.81 -9.38
C MET A 90 7.08 -5.27 -10.65
N LEU A 91 6.43 -6.10 -11.47
CA LEU A 91 7.00 -6.55 -12.75
C LEU A 91 7.21 -5.38 -13.71
N SER A 92 6.25 -4.46 -13.83
CA SER A 92 6.40 -3.26 -14.68
C SER A 92 7.61 -2.41 -14.29
N HIS A 93 7.82 -2.20 -12.99
CA HIS A 93 8.98 -1.47 -12.50
C HIS A 93 10.29 -2.23 -12.67
N PHE A 94 10.26 -3.56 -12.56
CA PHE A 94 11.44 -4.40 -12.73
C PHE A 94 11.92 -4.41 -14.18
N ILE A 95 11.03 -4.57 -15.16
CA ILE A 95 11.37 -4.51 -16.59
C ILE A 95 12.03 -3.16 -16.92
N LYS A 96 11.43 -2.05 -16.47
CA LYS A 96 11.99 -0.70 -16.66
C LYS A 96 13.33 -0.45 -15.94
N PHE A 97 13.73 -1.31 -15.01
CA PHE A 97 14.98 -1.18 -14.28
C PHE A 97 16.13 -1.95 -14.96
N ILE A 98 15.80 -2.99 -15.72
CA ILE A 98 16.78 -3.80 -16.46
C ILE A 98 17.03 -3.26 -17.88
N ASP A 99 16.11 -2.45 -18.41
CA ASP A 99 16.28 -1.63 -19.62
C ASP A 99 17.16 -0.40 -19.34
#